data_AF-A0A6N7M9Q4-F1
#
_entry.id   AF-A0A6N7M9Q4-F1
#
_cell.length_a   1.000
_cell.length_b   1.000
_cell.length_c   1.000
_cell.angle_alpha   90.00
_cell.angle_beta   90.00
_cell.angle_gamma   90.00
#
_symmetry.space_group_name_H-M   'P 1'
#
loop_
_entity.id
_entity.type
_entity.pdbx_description
1 polymer ?
#
loop_
_entity_poly.entity_id
_entity_poly.type
_entity_poly.pdbx_seq_one_letter_code
_entity_poly.pdbx_strand_id
1 'polypeptide(L)'
;NTPKPVWNPEIVQPINFYEGWARVPDQEQYDNAFKIQWELFLKHVAKNEPFPWDLKEGAKGVHLAEKGLESWKKRRWVDVPEL
;
A
#
# COMPACT_ATOMS: atom_id res chain seq x y z
N ASN A 1 -2.95 -27.87 27.33
CA ASN A 1 -4.36 -27.48 27.11
C ASN A 1 -4.44 -26.07 26.60
N THR A 2 -4.21 -25.88 25.29
CA THR A 2 -4.36 -24.58 24.64
C THR A 2 -5.82 -24.46 24.18
N PRO A 3 -6.60 -23.49 24.67
CA PRO A 3 -7.99 -23.34 24.25
C PRO A 3 -8.04 -23.05 22.75
N LYS A 4 -8.87 -23.82 22.02
CA LYS A 4 -9.15 -23.60 20.60
C LYS A 4 -10.39 -22.73 20.50
N PRO A 5 -10.32 -21.53 19.88
CA PRO A 5 -11.51 -20.71 19.68
C PRO A 5 -12.50 -21.47 18.77
N VAL A 6 -13.75 -21.56 19.21
CA VAL A 6 -14.85 -22.14 18.43
C VAL A 6 -15.76 -20.98 18.00
N TRP A 7 -15.88 -20.77 16.70
CA TRP A 7 -16.85 -19.83 16.16
C TRP A 7 -18.23 -20.49 16.11
N ASN A 8 -19.24 -19.81 16.66
CA ASN A 8 -20.64 -20.23 16.60
C ASN A 8 -21.47 -19.15 15.90
N PRO A 9 -22.02 -19.39 14.69
CA PRO A 9 -22.83 -18.41 13.96
C PRO A 9 -24.22 -18.16 14.57
N GLU A 10 -24.69 -19.00 15.48
CA GLU A 10 -26.00 -18.87 16.12
C GLU A 10 -26.01 -17.87 17.29
N ILE A 11 -24.82 -17.50 17.78
CA ILE A 11 -24.67 -16.61 18.93
C ILE A 11 -24.00 -15.33 18.45
N VAL A 12 -24.52 -14.18 18.91
CA VAL A 12 -23.86 -12.90 18.69
C VAL A 12 -22.45 -12.96 19.26
N GLN A 13 -21.46 -12.60 18.44
CA GLN A 13 -20.06 -12.56 18.84
C GLN A 13 -19.90 -11.71 20.12
N PRO A 14 -19.48 -12.29 21.25
CA PRO A 14 -19.36 -11.54 22.50
C PRO A 14 -18.17 -10.58 22.53
N ILE A 15 -17.16 -10.78 21.67
CA ILE A 15 -15.96 -9.93 21.62
C ILE A 15 -16.19 -8.79 20.64
N ASN A 16 -16.12 -7.55 21.14
CA ASN A 16 -15.97 -6.38 20.27
C ASN A 16 -14.52 -6.30 19.78
N PHE A 17 -14.23 -6.89 18.60
CA PHE A 17 -12.87 -6.87 18.06
C PHE A 17 -12.37 -5.46 17.73
N TYR A 18 -13.25 -4.48 17.53
CA TYR A 18 -12.86 -3.09 17.26
C TYR A 18 -12.21 -2.44 18.49
N GLU A 19 -12.70 -2.74 19.70
CA GLU A 19 -12.09 -2.28 20.97
C GLU A 19 -10.69 -2.86 21.22
N GLY A 20 -10.33 -3.94 20.52
CA GLY A 20 -8.99 -4.51 20.58
C GLY A 20 -7.92 -3.72 19.81
N TRP A 21 -8.32 -2.75 18.97
CA TRP A 21 -7.39 -1.92 18.22
C TRP A 21 -6.90 -0.75 19.07
N ALA A 22 -5.58 -0.55 19.09
CA ALA A 22 -4.97 0.64 19.65
C ALA A 22 -4.60 1.62 18.54
N ARG A 23 -4.90 2.91 18.75
CA ARG A 23 -4.40 3.96 17.86
C ARG A 23 -2.89 4.06 17.99
N VAL A 24 -2.19 4.01 16.85
CA VAL A 24 -0.74 4.25 16.80
C VAL A 24 -0.48 5.72 17.17
N PRO A 25 0.39 6.03 18.14
CA PRO A 25 0.72 7.41 18.49
C PRO A 25 1.38 8.14 17.33
N ASP A 26 1.12 9.43 17.21
CA ASP A 26 1.80 10.30 16.25
C ASP A 26 3.24 10.56 16.76
N GLN A 27 4.24 9.92 16.13
CA GLN A 27 5.66 10.02 16.55
C GLN A 27 6.40 11.21 15.94
N GLU A 28 5.93 11.68 14.78
CA GLU A 28 6.58 12.74 14.00
C GLU A 28 5.53 13.60 13.29
N GLN A 29 5.89 14.83 12.96
CA GLN A 29 5.04 15.71 12.16
C GLN A 29 5.29 15.45 10.67
N TYR A 30 4.26 15.00 9.96
CA TYR A 30 4.30 14.85 8.50
C TYR A 30 4.01 16.19 7.82
N ASP A 31 4.96 16.67 7.00
CA ASP A 31 4.76 17.83 6.13
C ASP A 31 4.01 17.44 4.84
N ASN A 32 3.69 18.41 3.99
CA ASN A 32 3.06 18.19 2.70
C ASN A 32 3.87 17.23 1.82
N ALA A 33 3.25 16.10 1.44
CA ALA A 33 3.93 15.04 0.69
C ALA A 33 4.48 15.51 -0.67
N PHE A 34 3.78 16.43 -1.36
CA PHE A 34 4.25 16.97 -2.64
C PHE A 34 5.48 17.85 -2.45
N LYS A 35 5.49 18.72 -1.42
CA LYS A 35 6.65 19.53 -1.07
C LYS A 35 7.86 18.66 -0.77
N ILE A 36 7.69 17.61 0.05
CA ILE A 36 8.78 16.70 0.40
C ILE A 36 9.32 15.98 -0.84
N GLN A 37 8.47 15.47 -1.73
CA GLN A 37 8.93 14.81 -2.95
C GLN A 37 9.65 15.80 -3.89
N TRP A 38 9.18 17.04 -4.00
CA TRP A 38 9.86 18.09 -4.76
C TRP A 38 11.25 18.39 -4.21
N GLU A 39 11.40 18.51 -2.89
CA GLU A 39 12.71 18.70 -2.26
C GLU A 39 13.66 17.54 -2.55
N LEU A 40 13.18 16.29 -2.51
CA LEU A 40 13.97 15.10 -2.85
C LEU A 40 14.37 15.09 -4.32
N PHE A 41 13.47 15.45 -5.24
CA PHE A 41 13.78 15.56 -6.66
C PHE A 41 14.82 16.65 -6.94
N LEU A 42 14.71 17.81 -6.30
CA LEU A 42 15.69 18.90 -6.45
C LEU A 42 17.06 18.48 -5.89
N LYS A 43 17.11 17.79 -4.76
CA LYS A 43 18.36 17.23 -4.21
C LYS A 43 18.97 16.19 -5.14
N HIS A 44 18.17 15.34 -5.75
CA HIS A 44 18.62 14.40 -6.78
C HIS A 44 19.28 15.11 -7.94
N VAL A 45 18.62 16.11 -8.53
CA VAL A 45 19.14 16.85 -9.69
C VAL A 45 20.38 17.67 -9.34
N ALA A 46 20.37 18.38 -8.22
CA ALA A 46 21.44 19.32 -7.85
C ALA A 46 22.64 18.67 -7.16
N LYS A 47 22.44 17.55 -6.45
CA LYS A 47 23.45 16.90 -5.60
C LYS A 47 23.66 15.41 -5.90
N ASN A 48 22.97 14.86 -6.90
CA ASN A 48 23.03 13.44 -7.24
C ASN A 48 22.64 12.52 -6.07
N GLU A 49 21.73 12.97 -5.20
CA GLU A 49 21.18 12.13 -4.13
C GLU A 49 20.29 11.01 -4.74
N PRO A 50 20.18 9.83 -4.10
CA PRO A 50 19.31 8.75 -4.59
C PRO A 50 17.84 9.19 -4.70
N PHE A 51 17.20 8.84 -5.81
CA PHE A 51 15.79 9.15 -6.06
C PHE A 51 15.09 7.95 -6.73
N PRO A 52 14.35 7.14 -5.96
CA PRO A 52 13.76 5.92 -6.48
C PRO A 52 12.49 6.17 -7.32
N TRP A 53 11.86 7.35 -7.24
CA TRP A 53 10.57 7.63 -7.90
C TRP A 53 10.73 8.26 -9.29
N ASP A 54 11.52 7.62 -10.15
CA ASP A 54 11.76 8.09 -11.50
C ASP A 54 10.58 7.82 -12.47
N LEU A 55 10.79 8.09 -13.75
CA LEU A 55 9.78 7.83 -14.78
C LEU A 55 9.49 6.34 -14.98
N LYS A 56 10.44 5.44 -14.68
CA LYS A 56 10.24 3.99 -14.76
C LYS A 56 9.22 3.53 -13.72
N GLU A 57 9.25 4.11 -12.51
CA GLU A 57 8.20 3.85 -11.51
C GLU A 57 6.81 4.33 -11.97
N GLY A 58 6.77 5.46 -12.68
CA GLY A 58 5.54 5.92 -13.35
C GLY A 58 5.03 4.92 -14.40
N ALA A 59 5.93 4.36 -15.22
CA ALA A 59 5.60 3.35 -16.21
C ALA A 59 5.08 2.04 -15.58
N LYS A 60 5.65 1.61 -14.45
CA LYS A 60 5.14 0.45 -13.68
C LYS A 60 3.69 0.65 -13.24
N GLY A 61 3.32 1.86 -12.83
CA GLY A 61 1.95 2.21 -12.46
C GLY A 61 0.95 2.02 -13.61
N VAL A 62 1.28 2.55 -14.80
CA VAL A 62 0.45 2.37 -16.01
C VAL A 62 0.40 0.90 -16.43
N HIS A 63 1.53 0.21 -16.40
CA HIS A 63 1.62 -1.20 -16.75
C HIS A 63 0.70 -2.07 -15.90
N LEU A 64 0.70 -1.87 -14.58
CA LEU A 64 -0.21 -2.58 -13.67
C LEU A 64 -1.68 -2.22 -13.95
N ALA A 65 -1.98 -0.95 -14.22
CA ALA A 65 -3.35 -0.52 -14.53
C ALA A 65 -3.89 -1.20 -15.81
N GLU A 66 -3.08 -1.27 -16.87
CA GLU A 66 -3.44 -1.97 -18.11
C GLU A 66 -3.67 -3.47 -17.87
N LYS A 67 -2.82 -4.10 -17.06
CA LYS A 67 -2.99 -5.51 -16.67
C LYS A 67 -4.24 -5.73 -15.81
N GLY A 68 -4.60 -4.76 -14.97
CA GLY A 68 -5.88 -4.76 -14.26
C GLY A 68 -7.08 -4.75 -15.22
N LEU A 69 -7.04 -3.91 -16.25
CA LEU A 69 -8.08 -3.87 -17.28
C LEU A 69 -8.13 -5.17 -18.09
N GLU A 70 -6.98 -5.76 -18.44
CA GLU A 70 -6.88 -7.05 -19.12
C GLU A 70 -7.49 -8.19 -18.27
N SER A 71 -7.08 -8.26 -17.00
CA SER A 71 -7.59 -9.22 -16.01
C SER A 71 -9.10 -9.13 -15.89
N TRP A 72 -9.64 -7.91 -15.77
CA TRP A 72 -11.07 -7.69 -15.69
C TRP A 72 -11.82 -8.20 -16.93
N LYS A 73 -11.35 -7.84 -18.13
CA LYS A 73 -11.93 -8.30 -19.41
C LYS A 73 -11.90 -9.81 -19.55
N LYS A 74 -10.81 -10.46 -19.14
CA LYS A 74 -10.63 -11.92 -19.25
C LYS A 74 -11.23 -12.70 -18.08
N ARG A 75 -11.63 -12.03 -16.99
CA ARG A 75 -12.15 -12.61 -15.75
C ARG A 75 -11.20 -13.66 -15.14
N ARG A 76 -9.89 -13.40 -15.24
CA ARG A 76 -8.83 -14.27 -14.71
C ARG A 76 -7.62 -13.46 -14.31
N TRP A 77 -6.79 -14.04 -13.46
CA TRP A 77 -5.45 -13.55 -13.19
C TRP A 77 -4.61 -13.46 -14.48
N VAL A 78 -3.76 -12.45 -14.53
CA VAL A 78 -2.78 -12.20 -15.59
C VAL A 78 -1.45 -11.87 -14.92
N ASP A 79 -0.36 -12.32 -15.54
CA ASP A 79 0.97 -11.98 -15.07
C ASP A 79 1.27 -10.51 -15.37
N VAL A 80 2.09 -9.89 -14.51
CA VAL A 80 2.64 -8.55 -14.71
C VAL A 80 4.13 -8.72 -15.05
N PRO A 81 4.51 -8.68 -16.34
CA PRO A 81 5.90 -8.82 -16.75
C PRO A 81 6.83 -7.76 -16.13
N GLU A 82 8.12 -8.08 -16.03
CA GLU A 82 9.13 -7.10 -15.64
C GLU A 82 9.31 -6.02 -16.73
N LEU A 83 9.58 -4.79 -16.27
CA LEU A 83 9.92 -3.62 -17.10
C LEU A 83 11.40 -3.26 -16.99
#